data_AF-A0A972JZL1-F1
#
_entry.id   AF-A0A972JZL1-F1
#
_cell.length_a   1.000
_cell.length_b   1.000
_cell.length_c   1.000
_cell.angle_alpha   90.00
_cell.angle_beta   90.00
_cell.angle_gamma   90.00
#
_symmetry.space_group_name_H-M   'P 1'
#
loop_
_entity.id
_entity.type
_entity.pdbx_description
1 polymer ?
#
loop_
_entity_poly.entity_id
_entity_poly.type
_entity_poly.pdbx_seq_one_letter_code
_entity_poly.pdbx_strand_id
1 'polypeptide(L)'
;MDKDEHIQLLNRHVDYLEQQCNWMDSLGHTKPSTSVFYLLERFHLNHRAAFINSAAIEILEKRLSRLNAHCILLTLTEDVVKPRFIESRSETWKSYVMESHSTVSEACQKFLEDQEKLRMCAKQSLVPTLEINTDEADWDSYAEQILTRIQLNGS
;
A
#
# COMPACT_ATOMS: atom_id res chain seq x y z
N MET A 1 2.18 16.93 10.41
CA MET A 1 3.39 16.36 9.82
C MET A 1 3.61 17.04 8.50
N ASP A 2 4.81 17.55 8.26
CA ASP A 2 5.12 18.32 7.05
C ASP A 2 5.28 17.40 5.83
N LYS A 3 4.98 17.91 4.62
CA LYS A 3 5.09 17.15 3.36
C LYS A 3 6.50 16.59 3.18
N ASP A 4 7.50 17.40 3.50
CA ASP A 4 8.91 17.06 3.31
C ASP A 4 9.39 16.00 4.32
N GLU A 5 8.89 16.03 5.56
CA GLU A 5 9.17 14.99 6.54
C GLU A 5 8.61 13.63 6.11
N HIS A 6 7.39 13.62 5.57
CA HIS A 6 6.76 12.37 5.15
C HIS A 6 7.52 11.74 3.98
N ILE A 7 7.92 12.52 2.96
CA ILE A 7 8.69 11.98 1.83
C ILE A 7 10.11 11.56 2.24
N GLN A 8 10.75 12.26 3.18
CA GLN A 8 12.05 11.85 3.71
C GLN A 8 11.98 10.51 4.44
N LEU A 9 10.91 10.25 5.20
CA LEU A 9 10.69 8.95 5.83
C LEU A 9 10.59 7.84 4.79
N LEU A 10 9.79 8.03 3.74
CA LEU A 10 9.66 7.05 2.66
C LEU A 10 11.00 6.79 1.95
N ASN A 11 11.75 7.85 1.65
CA ASN A 11 13.06 7.71 1.03
C ASN A 11 14.03 6.89 1.88
N ARG A 12 14.08 7.09 3.20
CA ARG A 12 14.95 6.30 4.09
C ARG A 12 14.65 4.80 4.02
N HIS A 13 13.38 4.41 3.91
CA HIS A 13 13.01 3.01 3.74
C HIS A 13 13.47 2.45 2.38
N VAL A 14 13.30 3.22 1.30
CA VAL A 14 13.76 2.80 -0.03
C VAL A 14 15.29 2.75 -0.11
N ASP A 15 16.00 3.72 0.49
CA ASP A 15 17.46 3.73 0.58
C ASP A 15 17.98 2.45 1.24
N TYR A 16 17.34 2.03 2.34
CA TYR A 16 17.69 0.79 3.03
C TYR A 16 17.48 -0.44 2.13
N LEU A 17 16.35 -0.53 1.42
CA LEU A 17 16.08 -1.65 0.51
C LEU A 17 17.08 -1.70 -0.66
N GLU A 18 17.39 -0.56 -1.27
CA GLU A 18 18.40 -0.47 -2.33
C GLU A 18 19.78 -0.89 -1.83
N GLN A 19 20.17 -0.49 -0.61
CA GLN A 19 21.42 -0.95 0.01
C GLN A 19 21.44 -2.47 0.21
N GLN A 20 20.34 -3.08 0.64
CA GLN A 20 20.26 -4.54 0.76
C GLN A 20 20.39 -5.24 -0.60
N CYS A 21 19.71 -4.73 -1.63
CA CYS A 21 19.83 -5.25 -2.99
C CYS A 21 21.27 -5.17 -3.50
N ASN A 22 21.90 -4.00 -3.40
CA ASN A 22 23.28 -3.80 -3.82
C ASN A 22 24.26 -4.69 -3.05
N TRP A 23 24.04 -4.88 -1.75
CA TRP A 23 24.85 -5.77 -0.94
C TRP A 23 24.73 -7.22 -1.43
N MET A 24 23.52 -7.72 -1.68
CA MET A 24 23.34 -9.06 -2.23
C MET A 24 24.02 -9.24 -3.59
N ASP A 25 23.89 -8.26 -4.48
CA ASP A 25 24.55 -8.29 -5.80
C ASP A 25 26.08 -8.35 -5.67
N SER A 26 26.64 -7.68 -4.65
CA SER A 26 28.09 -7.68 -4.37
C SER A 26 28.63 -9.04 -3.87
N LEU A 27 27.77 -9.92 -3.34
CA LEU A 27 28.19 -11.24 -2.85
C LEU A 27 28.45 -12.27 -3.96
N GLY A 28 28.11 -11.95 -5.22
CA GLY A 28 28.34 -12.80 -6.39
C GLY A 28 27.39 -14.01 -6.50
N HIS A 29 27.16 -14.47 -7.74
CA HIS A 29 26.19 -15.53 -8.10
C HIS A 29 26.58 -16.96 -7.68
N THR A 30 26.95 -17.19 -6.42
CA THR A 30 27.27 -18.57 -5.95
C THR A 30 26.01 -19.42 -5.70
N LYS A 31 24.84 -18.78 -5.62
CA LYS A 31 23.49 -19.38 -5.70
C LYS A 31 22.57 -18.41 -6.45
N PRO A 32 21.47 -18.86 -7.08
CA PRO A 32 20.42 -17.93 -7.53
C PRO A 32 19.96 -17.17 -6.29
N SER A 33 20.33 -15.90 -6.20
CA SER A 33 20.01 -15.05 -5.06
C SER A 33 18.49 -14.91 -5.00
N THR A 34 17.89 -15.40 -3.92
CA THR A 34 16.53 -15.04 -3.55
C THR A 34 16.49 -13.53 -3.37
N SER A 35 15.80 -12.83 -4.27
CA SER A 35 15.56 -11.39 -4.20
C SER A 35 15.08 -10.97 -2.81
N VAL A 36 15.39 -9.74 -2.38
CA VAL A 36 14.84 -9.18 -1.14
C VAL A 36 13.33 -9.10 -1.27
N PHE A 37 12.62 -9.83 -0.42
CA PHE A 37 11.17 -9.68 -0.27
C PHE A 37 10.89 -8.63 0.80
N TYR A 38 9.99 -7.70 0.50
CA TYR A 38 9.62 -6.63 1.41
C TYR A 38 8.11 -6.39 1.36
N LEU A 39 7.57 -5.94 2.49
CA LEU A 39 6.19 -5.51 2.63
C LEU A 39 6.20 -4.17 3.38
N LEU A 40 5.60 -3.14 2.78
CA LEU A 40 5.51 -1.81 3.36
C LEU A 40 4.02 -1.44 3.50
N GLU A 41 3.53 -1.39 4.73
CA GLU A 41 2.16 -0.98 5.01
C GLU A 41 2.00 0.53 4.82
N ARG A 42 0.90 0.97 4.21
CA ARG A 42 0.50 2.39 4.16
C ARG A 42 1.58 3.35 3.61
N PHE A 43 2.23 2.94 2.51
CA PHE A 43 3.43 3.60 1.97
C PHE A 43 3.13 4.68 0.91
N HIS A 44 3.80 4.63 -0.25
CA HIS A 44 3.82 5.69 -1.28
C HIS A 44 2.43 6.21 -1.70
N LEU A 45 1.43 5.32 -1.85
CA LEU A 45 0.11 5.69 -2.33
C LEU A 45 -0.62 6.65 -1.37
N ASN A 46 -0.40 6.49 -0.06
CA ASN A 46 -0.94 7.40 0.95
C ASN A 46 -0.31 8.79 0.85
N HIS A 47 0.99 8.85 0.58
CA HIS A 47 1.66 10.14 0.35
C HIS A 47 1.11 10.81 -0.91
N ARG A 48 0.91 10.07 -2.01
CA ARG A 48 0.29 10.59 -3.23
C ARG A 48 -1.13 11.12 -2.98
N ALA A 49 -1.93 10.40 -2.20
CA ALA A 49 -3.27 10.84 -1.82
C ALA A 49 -3.24 12.08 -0.91
N ALA A 50 -2.30 12.17 0.03
CA ALA A 50 -2.17 13.34 0.90
C ALA A 50 -1.64 14.57 0.16
N PHE A 51 -0.73 14.39 -0.81
CA PHE A 51 0.00 15.46 -1.50
C PHE A 51 -0.02 15.25 -3.02
N ILE A 52 -1.11 15.69 -3.65
CA ILE A 52 -1.31 15.62 -5.10
C ILE A 52 -0.19 16.41 -5.82
N ASN A 53 0.30 15.88 -6.96
CA ASN A 53 1.31 16.51 -7.82
C ASN A 53 2.66 16.82 -7.15
N SER A 54 3.27 15.83 -6.52
CA SER A 54 4.62 15.96 -5.94
C SER A 54 5.68 15.33 -6.85
N ALA A 55 6.57 16.13 -7.45
CA ALA A 55 7.69 15.58 -8.22
C ALA A 55 8.55 14.58 -7.41
N ALA A 56 8.63 14.78 -6.09
CA ALA A 56 9.33 13.88 -5.19
C ALA A 56 8.67 12.50 -5.08
N ILE A 57 7.33 12.40 -5.16
CA ILE A 57 6.65 11.08 -5.14
C ILE A 57 6.90 10.32 -6.44
N GLU A 58 6.94 11.00 -7.58
CA GLU A 58 7.25 10.35 -8.87
C GLU A 58 8.68 9.80 -8.91
N ILE A 59 9.65 10.51 -8.31
CA ILE A 59 11.02 10.01 -8.17
C ILE A 59 11.04 8.75 -7.30
N LEU A 60 10.32 8.76 -6.17
CA LEU A 60 10.20 7.59 -5.30
C LEU A 60 9.57 6.40 -6.04
N GLU A 61 8.48 6.61 -6.78
CA GLU A 61 7.80 5.56 -7.53
C GLU A 61 8.68 4.96 -8.64
N LYS A 62 9.51 5.77 -9.32
CA LYS A 62 10.52 5.26 -10.26
C LYS A 62 11.52 4.34 -9.58
N ARG A 63 11.94 4.67 -8.36
CA ARG A 63 12.85 3.83 -7.56
C ARG A 63 12.17 2.51 -7.16
N LEU A 64 10.94 2.58 -6.66
CA LEU A 64 10.13 1.41 -6.32
C LEU A 64 9.92 0.49 -7.53
N SER A 65 9.63 1.05 -8.71
CA SER A 65 9.49 0.29 -9.95
C SER A 65 10.78 -0.46 -10.33
N ARG A 66 11.96 0.13 -10.11
CA ARG A 66 13.26 -0.56 -10.32
C ARG A 66 13.50 -1.69 -9.32
N LEU A 67 12.93 -1.59 -8.12
CA LEU A 67 12.92 -2.66 -7.12
C LEU A 67 11.82 -3.70 -7.37
N ASN A 68 11.20 -3.68 -8.56
CA ASN A 68 10.06 -4.53 -8.93
C ASN A 68 8.92 -4.49 -7.90
N ALA A 69 8.66 -3.31 -7.31
CA ALA A 69 7.59 -3.15 -6.34
C ALA A 69 6.22 -3.31 -6.99
N HIS A 70 5.30 -3.90 -6.24
CA HIS A 70 3.87 -3.89 -6.55
C HIS A 70 3.11 -3.18 -5.45
N CYS A 71 2.12 -2.37 -5.85
CA CYS A 71 1.15 -1.82 -4.93
C CYS A 71 -0.03 -2.78 -4.82
N ILE A 72 -0.39 -3.18 -3.60
CA ILE A 72 -1.61 -3.94 -3.35
C ILE A 72 -2.63 -2.98 -2.73
N LEU A 73 -3.75 -2.77 -3.40
CA LEU A 73 -4.86 -1.94 -2.91
C LEU A 73 -6.01 -2.86 -2.50
N LEU A 74 -6.23 -2.97 -1.19
CA LEU A 74 -7.34 -3.75 -0.64
C LEU A 74 -8.56 -2.86 -0.50
N THR A 75 -9.69 -3.33 -1.00
CA THR A 75 -10.94 -2.57 -1.05
C THR A 75 -12.11 -3.34 -0.47
N LEU A 76 -13.16 -2.59 -0.13
CA LEU A 76 -14.46 -3.10 0.29
C LEU A 76 -15.56 -2.45 -0.54
N THR A 77 -16.64 -3.19 -0.80
CA THR A 77 -17.90 -2.59 -1.28
C THR A 77 -18.66 -1.91 -0.16
N GLU A 78 -19.49 -0.93 -0.52
CA GLU A 78 -20.25 -0.09 0.40
C GLU A 78 -21.08 -0.90 1.41
N ASP A 79 -21.73 -1.98 0.95
CA ASP A 79 -22.59 -2.82 1.77
C ASP A 79 -21.82 -3.60 2.85
N VAL A 80 -20.53 -3.86 2.64
CA VAL A 80 -19.69 -4.57 3.62
C VAL A 80 -18.79 -3.66 4.45
N VAL A 81 -18.67 -2.36 4.12
CA VAL A 81 -17.83 -1.42 4.90
C VAL A 81 -18.26 -1.42 6.36
N LYS A 82 -19.54 -1.17 6.65
CA LYS A 82 -20.02 -1.09 8.03
C LYS A 82 -19.71 -2.34 8.87
N PRO A 83 -20.08 -3.56 8.44
CA PRO A 83 -19.80 -4.75 9.23
C PRO A 83 -18.29 -5.03 9.39
N ARG A 84 -17.47 -4.72 8.38
CA ARG A 84 -16.02 -5.07 8.37
C ARG A 84 -15.11 -4.01 8.98
N PHE A 85 -15.43 -2.75 8.75
CA PHE A 85 -14.64 -1.60 9.19
C PHE A 85 -15.02 -1.17 10.60
N ILE A 86 -16.28 -1.32 11.02
CA ILE A 86 -16.76 -0.84 12.32
C ILE A 86 -17.11 -2.00 13.25
N GLU A 87 -18.01 -2.89 12.83
CA GLU A 87 -18.69 -3.82 13.76
C GLU A 87 -17.85 -5.06 14.10
N SER A 88 -17.08 -5.60 13.15
CA SER A 88 -16.24 -6.79 13.36
C SER A 88 -14.91 -6.48 14.05
N ARG A 89 -14.72 -5.26 14.56
CA ARG A 89 -13.46 -4.79 15.17
C ARG A 89 -13.65 -4.55 16.66
N SER A 90 -12.55 -4.26 17.36
CA SER A 90 -12.59 -4.01 18.80
C SER A 90 -13.30 -2.68 19.12
N GLU A 91 -13.84 -2.55 20.34
CA GLU A 91 -14.44 -1.29 20.78
C GLU A 91 -13.42 -0.14 20.78
N THR A 92 -12.14 -0.42 21.04
CA THR A 92 -11.06 0.56 20.93
C THR A 92 -10.93 1.12 19.52
N TRP A 93 -11.00 0.25 18.51
CA TRP A 93 -10.97 0.67 17.11
C TRP A 93 -12.18 1.54 16.76
N LYS A 94 -13.36 1.09 17.18
CA LYS A 94 -14.59 1.85 16.97
C LYS A 94 -14.54 3.23 17.60
N SER A 95 -14.08 3.34 18.85
CA SER A 95 -13.88 4.64 19.51
C SER A 95 -12.93 5.53 18.72
N TYR A 96 -11.78 4.99 18.28
CA TYR A 96 -10.80 5.74 17.47
C TYR A 96 -11.41 6.27 16.17
N VAL A 97 -12.16 5.46 15.42
CA VAL A 97 -12.81 5.92 14.18
C VAL A 97 -13.84 7.02 14.49
N MET A 98 -14.62 6.84 15.56
CA MET A 98 -15.69 7.77 15.94
C MET A 98 -15.17 9.08 16.55
N GLU A 99 -13.89 9.20 16.93
CA GLU A 99 -13.31 10.47 17.39
C GLU A 99 -13.39 11.57 16.32
N SER A 100 -13.35 11.19 15.04
CA SER A 100 -13.37 12.12 13.91
C SER A 100 -14.72 12.17 13.17
N HIS A 101 -15.73 11.41 13.62
CA HIS A 101 -17.00 11.24 12.91
C HIS A 101 -18.18 11.28 13.87
N SER A 102 -19.24 12.01 13.51
CA SER A 102 -20.42 12.13 14.37
C SER A 102 -21.31 10.90 14.30
N THR A 103 -21.28 10.19 13.17
CA THR A 103 -22.10 8.99 12.93
C THR A 103 -21.32 7.87 12.25
N VAL A 104 -21.78 6.63 12.43
CA VAL A 104 -21.21 5.46 11.72
C VAL A 104 -21.35 5.61 10.20
N SER A 105 -22.44 6.23 9.73
CA SER A 105 -22.66 6.46 8.29
C SER A 105 -21.62 7.43 7.73
N GLU A 106 -21.29 8.51 8.45
CA GLU A 106 -20.23 9.44 8.06
C GLU A 106 -18.86 8.75 8.00
N ALA A 107 -18.55 7.90 8.98
CA ALA A 107 -17.29 7.15 8.99
C ALA A 107 -17.19 6.17 7.80
N CYS A 108 -18.28 5.46 7.47
CA CYS A 108 -18.32 4.56 6.32
C CYS A 108 -18.21 5.32 5.00
N GLN A 109 -18.90 6.45 4.88
CA GLN A 109 -18.81 7.32 3.71
C GLN A 109 -17.39 7.85 3.52
N LYS A 110 -16.75 8.32 4.60
CA LYS A 110 -15.36 8.79 4.55
C LYS A 110 -14.39 7.70 4.13
N PHE A 111 -14.60 6.46 4.60
CA PHE A 111 -13.80 5.31 4.17
C PHE A 111 -13.89 5.10 2.65
N LEU A 112 -15.10 5.15 2.08
CA LEU A 112 -15.31 4.98 0.64
C LEU A 112 -14.69 6.12 -0.18
N GLU A 113 -14.77 7.36 0.31
CA GLU A 113 -14.13 8.52 -0.31
C GLU A 113 -12.60 8.38 -0.32
N ASP A 114 -12.00 7.96 0.80
CA ASP A 114 -10.57 7.72 0.88
C ASP A 114 -10.14 6.55 -0.01
N GLN A 115 -10.94 5.49 -0.07
CA GLN A 115 -10.71 4.36 -0.97
C GLN A 115 -10.71 4.82 -2.45
N GLU A 116 -11.69 5.61 -2.87
CA GLU A 116 -11.74 6.10 -4.25
C GLU A 116 -10.58 7.06 -4.54
N LYS A 117 -10.19 7.88 -3.57
CA LYS A 117 -9.00 8.71 -3.69
C LYS A 117 -7.73 7.88 -3.91
N LEU A 118 -7.56 6.79 -3.16
CA LEU A 118 -6.45 5.85 -3.34
C LEU A 118 -6.51 5.17 -4.72
N ARG A 119 -7.69 4.75 -5.19
CA ARG A 119 -7.87 4.20 -6.55
C ARG A 119 -7.45 5.17 -7.64
N MET A 120 -7.86 6.43 -7.53
CA MET A 120 -7.45 7.48 -8.48
C MET A 120 -5.94 7.70 -8.46
N CYS A 121 -5.33 7.76 -7.27
CA CYS A 121 -3.88 7.90 -7.13
C CYS A 121 -3.13 6.68 -7.67
N ALA A 122 -3.67 5.47 -7.50
CA ALA A 122 -3.06 4.23 -7.97
C ALA A 122 -3.01 4.18 -9.51
N LYS A 123 -4.07 4.66 -10.17
CA LYS A 123 -4.12 4.81 -11.64
C LYS A 123 -3.07 5.79 -12.18
N GLN A 124 -2.60 6.72 -11.36
CA GLN A 124 -1.57 7.71 -11.71
C GLN A 124 -0.16 7.30 -11.26
N SER A 125 -0.03 6.24 -10.46
CA SER A 125 1.25 5.77 -9.94
C SER A 125 2.05 5.07 -11.04
N LEU A 126 3.37 5.23 -11.00
CA LEU A 126 4.28 4.45 -11.85
C LEU A 126 4.49 3.02 -11.32
N VAL A 127 4.07 2.74 -10.08
CA VAL A 127 4.16 1.40 -9.48
C VAL A 127 2.93 0.59 -9.89
N PRO A 128 3.10 -0.60 -10.51
CA PRO A 128 1.97 -1.44 -10.90
C PRO A 128 1.09 -1.79 -9.69
N THR A 129 -0.21 -1.56 -9.82
CA THR A 129 -1.18 -1.83 -8.75
C THR A 129 -2.01 -3.07 -9.05
N LEU A 130 -2.16 -3.94 -8.05
CA LEU A 130 -3.20 -4.97 -8.00
C LEU A 130 -4.25 -4.52 -6.99
N GLU A 131 -5.46 -4.27 -7.49
CA GLU A 131 -6.63 -4.01 -6.64
C GLU A 131 -7.32 -5.34 -6.32
N ILE A 132 -7.62 -5.57 -5.04
CA ILE A 132 -8.32 -6.77 -4.56
C ILE A 132 -9.50 -6.32 -3.73
N ASN A 133 -10.69 -6.80 -4.09
CA ASN A 133 -11.86 -6.68 -3.25
C ASN A 133 -11.81 -7.75 -2.15
N THR A 134 -12.04 -7.35 -0.89
CA THR A 134 -11.85 -8.20 0.29
C THR A 134 -13.13 -8.44 1.09
N ASP A 135 -14.28 -8.34 0.42
CA ASP A 135 -15.60 -8.43 1.04
C ASP A 135 -15.78 -9.76 1.79
N GLU A 136 -15.37 -10.86 1.15
CA GLU A 136 -15.52 -12.24 1.65
C GLU A 136 -14.51 -12.62 2.75
N ALA A 137 -13.51 -11.77 3.03
CA ALA A 137 -12.46 -12.06 4.01
C ALA A 137 -11.67 -13.37 3.74
N ASP A 138 -11.60 -13.82 2.50
CA ASP A 138 -10.86 -15.02 2.08
C ASP A 138 -9.35 -14.72 1.96
N TRP A 139 -8.70 -14.62 3.12
CA TRP A 139 -7.30 -14.19 3.23
C TRP A 139 -6.32 -15.10 2.48
N ASP A 140 -6.59 -16.40 2.44
CA ASP A 140 -5.73 -17.38 1.78
C ASP A 140 -5.77 -17.18 0.26
N SER A 141 -6.97 -17.02 -0.31
CA SER A 141 -7.14 -16.71 -1.74
C SER A 141 -6.49 -15.38 -2.12
N TYR A 142 -6.64 -14.33 -1.30
CA TYR A 142 -6.02 -13.03 -1.59
C TYR A 142 -4.49 -13.09 -1.53
N ALA A 143 -3.93 -13.83 -0.57
CA ALA A 143 -2.49 -14.03 -0.48
C ALA A 143 -1.95 -14.78 -1.70
N GLU A 144 -2.64 -15.82 -2.16
CA GLU A 144 -2.27 -16.56 -3.37
C GLU A 144 -2.29 -15.67 -4.62
N GLN A 145 -3.33 -14.84 -4.77
CA GLN A 145 -3.43 -13.87 -5.86
C GLN A 145 -2.26 -12.87 -5.85
N ILE A 146 -1.88 -12.35 -4.68
CA ILE A 146 -0.74 -11.44 -4.52
C ILE A 146 0.58 -12.13 -4.93
N LEU A 147 0.84 -13.34 -4.39
CA LEU A 147 2.07 -14.07 -4.68
C LEU A 147 2.18 -14.43 -6.16
N THR A 148 1.08 -14.89 -6.76
CA THR A 148 1.02 -15.20 -8.20
C THR A 148 1.31 -13.97 -9.04
N ARG A 149 0.73 -12.81 -8.69
CA ARG A 149 0.96 -11.56 -9.40
C ARG A 149 2.42 -11.10 -9.33
N ILE A 150 3.05 -11.24 -8.17
CA ILE A 150 4.46 -10.84 -7.97
C ILE A 150 5.39 -11.79 -8.74
N GLN A 151 5.13 -13.10 -8.74
CA GLN A 151 5.95 -14.09 -9.45
C GLN A 151 5.87 -13.97 -10.98
N LEU A 152 4.70 -13.66 -11.54
CA LEU A 152 4.50 -13.54 -13.00
C LEU A 152 5.27 -12.37 -13.65
N ASN A 153 5.68 -11.35 -12.90
CA ASN A 153 6.46 -10.21 -13.42
C ASN A 153 7.95 -10.28 -13.08
N GLY A 154 8.40 -11.37 -12.45
CA GLY A 154 9.81 -11.60 -12.12
C GLY A 154 10.56 -12.47 -13.13
N SER A 155 9.96 -12.80 -14.29
CA SER A 155 10.50 -13.65 -15.35
C SER A 155 10.91 -12.86 -16.59
#